data_AF-A0AAN1M4T6-F1
#
_entry.id   AF-A0AAN1M4T6-F1
#
_cell.length_a   1.000
_cell.length_b   1.000
_cell.length_c   1.000
_cell.angle_alpha   90.00
_cell.angle_beta   90.00
_cell.angle_gamma   90.00
#
_symmetry.space_group_name_H-M   'P 1'
#
loop_
_entity.id
_entity.type
_entity.pdbx_description
1 polymer ?
#
loop_
_entity_poly.entity_id
_entity_poly.type
_entity_poly.pdbx_seq_one_letter_code
_entity_poly.pdbx_strand_id
1 'polypeptide(L)'
;MLAAFAALRFPLTDIQVLHTDRGGEFAGERMERMLAAFGITRSLSRPGSPYDNAVVESTNRLIKKELIYNNVYTSVEQLRSDVNRYVWWYNHQRLHSTLGYLSPVEFTQQGKTL
;
A
#
# COMPACT_ATOMS: atom_id res chain seq x y z
N MET A 1 11.59 -4.66 2.65
CA MET A 1 10.89 -3.45 3.14
C MET A 1 11.61 -2.15 2.80
N LEU A 2 12.85 -1.92 3.22
CA LEU A 2 13.59 -0.67 2.88
C LEU A 2 13.68 -0.40 1.37
N ALA A 3 13.86 -1.45 0.55
CA ALA A 3 13.84 -1.33 -0.91
C ALA A 3 12.51 -0.78 -1.46
N ALA A 4 11.38 -0.98 -0.76
CA ALA A 4 10.09 -0.42 -1.18
C ALA A 4 10.05 1.10 -0.98
N PHE A 5 10.61 1.60 0.13
CA PHE A 5 10.75 3.05 0.37
C PHE A 5 11.68 3.69 -0.68
N ALA A 6 12.75 3.01 -1.07
CA ALA A 6 13.66 3.49 -2.11
C ALA A 6 13.02 3.55 -3.51
N ALA A 7 11.90 2.84 -3.74
CA ALA A 7 11.19 2.82 -5.01
C ALA A 7 10.07 3.88 -5.10
N LEU A 8 9.81 4.63 -4.02
CA LEU A 8 8.80 5.68 -4.03
C LEU A 8 9.22 6.82 -4.97
N ARG A 9 8.25 7.32 -5.73
CA ARG A 9 8.45 8.40 -6.72
C ARG A 9 8.19 9.79 -6.15
N PHE A 10 8.16 9.92 -4.83
CA PHE A 10 7.99 11.16 -4.10
C PHE A 10 8.92 11.17 -2.89
N PRO A 11 9.30 12.35 -2.37
CA PRO A 11 10.18 12.47 -1.22
C PRO A 11 9.66 11.71 0.00
N LEU A 12 10.53 10.96 0.67
CA LEU A 12 10.16 10.29 1.93
C LEU A 12 9.76 11.28 3.03
N THR A 13 10.26 12.52 2.94
CA THR A 13 9.89 13.64 3.81
C THR A 13 8.42 14.05 3.68
N ASP A 14 7.73 13.65 2.61
CA ASP A 14 6.30 13.94 2.42
C ASP A 14 5.41 12.93 3.18
N ILE A 15 6.00 11.86 3.73
CA ILE A 15 5.28 10.87 4.54
C ILE A 15 5.29 11.32 5.99
N GLN A 16 4.11 11.63 6.54
CA GLN A 16 4.01 12.01 7.95
C GLN A 16 3.91 10.79 8.88
N VAL A 17 3.17 9.77 8.45
CA VAL A 17 2.86 8.60 9.28
C VAL A 17 2.98 7.33 8.46
N LEU A 18 3.64 6.33 9.02
CA LEU A 18 3.60 4.95 8.54
C LEU A 18 2.81 4.09 9.54
N HIS A 19 1.62 3.62 9.15
CA HIS A 19 0.83 2.68 9.94
C HIS A 19 1.16 1.23 9.57
N THR A 20 1.48 0.40 10.55
CA THR A 20 1.84 -1.02 10.36
C THR A 20 1.27 -1.88 11.48
N ASP A 21 1.06 -3.16 11.20
CA ASP A 21 0.88 -4.13 12.27
C ASP A 21 2.20 -4.38 13.02
N ARG A 22 2.16 -5.23 14.05
CA ARG A 22 3.37 -5.62 14.81
C ARG A 22 4.16 -6.75 14.16
N GLY A 23 3.98 -7.00 12.86
CA GLY A 23 4.70 -8.04 12.13
C GLY A 23 6.21 -7.83 12.18
N GLY A 24 6.95 -8.94 12.30
CA GLY A 24 8.41 -8.92 12.42
C GLY A 24 9.12 -8.25 11.24
N GLU A 25 8.51 -8.22 10.05
CA GLU A 25 9.07 -7.56 8.88
C GLU A 25 9.19 -6.03 9.04
N PHE A 26 8.31 -5.43 9.84
CA PHE A 26 8.32 -4.01 10.19
C PHE A 26 9.08 -3.74 11.50
N ALA A 27 9.49 -4.79 12.22
CA ALA A 27 10.24 -4.69 13.45
C ALA A 27 11.74 -4.79 13.14
N GLY A 28 12.48 -3.69 13.32
CA GLY A 28 13.92 -3.71 13.14
C GLY A 28 14.55 -2.33 13.24
N GLU A 29 15.75 -2.30 13.79
CA GLU A 29 16.50 -1.07 14.03
C GLU A 29 16.72 -0.26 12.74
N ARG A 30 16.97 -0.93 11.61
CA ARG A 30 17.15 -0.24 10.32
C ARG A 30 15.88 0.48 9.85
N MET A 31 14.70 -0.08 10.13
CA MET A 31 13.43 0.56 9.81
C MET A 31 13.23 1.78 10.71
N GLU A 32 13.46 1.63 12.01
CA GLU A 32 13.31 2.73 12.98
C GLU A 32 14.26 3.89 12.68
N ARG A 33 15.52 3.60 12.36
CA ARG A 33 16.50 4.62 11.94
C ARG A 33 16.06 5.35 10.67
N MET A 34 15.51 4.64 9.68
CA MET A 34 15.01 5.25 8.45
C MET A 34 13.83 6.18 8.76
N LEU A 35 12.83 5.71 9.51
CA LEU A 35 11.68 6.53 9.89
C LEU A 35 12.11 7.78 10.66
N ALA A 36 13.03 7.64 11.61
CA ALA A 36 13.59 8.77 12.36
C ALA A 36 14.35 9.76 11.46
N ALA A 37 15.17 9.27 10.52
CA ALA A 37 15.95 10.11 9.62
C ALA A 37 15.07 10.97 8.68
N PHE A 38 13.88 10.49 8.33
CA PHE A 38 12.93 11.20 7.48
C PHE A 38 11.78 11.86 8.24
N GLY A 39 11.78 11.82 9.58
CA GLY A 39 10.73 12.43 10.41
C GLY A 39 9.38 11.72 10.33
N ILE A 40 9.35 10.45 9.92
CA ILE A 40 8.12 9.67 9.72
C ILE A 40 7.67 9.09 11.07
N THR A 41 6.46 9.43 11.50
CA THR A 41 5.88 8.88 12.73
C THR A 41 5.43 7.44 12.52
N ARG A 42 5.91 6.53 13.37
CA ARG A 42 5.45 5.13 13.34
C ARG A 42 4.14 5.00 14.10
N SER A 43 3.10 4.54 13.42
CA SER A 43 1.82 4.16 14.00
C SER A 43 1.68 2.64 13.97
N LEU A 44 1.31 2.04 15.10
CA LEU A 44 1.17 0.59 15.23
C LEU A 44 -0.28 0.23 15.55
N SER A 45 -0.81 -0.80 14.89
CA SER A 45 -2.11 -1.38 15.25
C SER A 45 -2.12 -1.79 16.73
N ARG A 46 -3.23 -1.62 17.45
CA ARG A 46 -3.38 -2.04 18.85
C ARG A 46 -3.39 -3.57 18.96
N PRO A 47 -2.86 -4.16 20.05
CA PRO A 47 -2.93 -5.60 20.23
C PRO A 47 -4.40 -6.05 20.25
N GLY A 48 -4.75 -7.04 19.42
CA GLY A 48 -6.12 -7.55 19.34
C GLY A 48 -7.12 -6.63 18.63
N SER A 49 -6.69 -5.59 17.90
CA SER A 49 -7.57 -4.74 17.07
C SER A 49 -7.43 -5.08 15.59
N PRO A 50 -8.28 -5.95 15.02
CA PRO A 50 -8.26 -6.26 13.58
C PRO A 50 -8.70 -5.05 12.72
N TYR A 51 -9.36 -4.06 13.32
CA TYR A 51 -9.86 -2.88 12.60
C TYR A 51 -8.74 -1.94 12.15
N ASP A 52 -7.64 -1.88 12.91
CA ASP A 52 -6.53 -0.96 12.63
C ASP A 52 -5.82 -1.30 11.30
N ASN A 53 -5.84 -2.58 10.91
CA ASN A 53 -5.25 -3.06 9.66
C ASN A 53 -6.30 -3.32 8.56
N ALA A 54 -7.58 -3.04 8.82
CA ALA A 54 -8.68 -3.48 7.96
C ALA A 54 -8.60 -2.94 6.52
N VAL A 55 -8.05 -1.73 6.34
CA VAL A 55 -7.87 -1.12 5.00
C VAL A 55 -6.86 -1.92 4.19
N VAL A 56 -5.66 -2.16 4.73
CA VAL A 56 -4.60 -2.91 4.05
C VAL A 56 -5.05 -4.35 3.80
N GLU A 57 -5.69 -4.98 4.78
CA GLU A 57 -6.22 -6.34 4.59
C GLU A 57 -7.28 -6.42 3.51
N SER A 58 -8.18 -5.43 3.42
CA SER A 58 -9.21 -5.40 2.38
C SER A 58 -8.59 -5.25 0.99
N THR A 59 -7.59 -4.39 0.86
CA THR A 59 -6.81 -4.24 -0.37
C THR A 59 -6.09 -5.55 -0.74
N ASN A 60 -5.43 -6.20 0.23
CA ASN A 60 -4.74 -7.46 0.00
C ASN A 60 -5.69 -8.59 -0.40
N ARG A 61 -6.87 -8.68 0.24
CA ARG A 61 -7.92 -9.63 -0.13
C ARG A 61 -8.39 -9.41 -1.56
N LEU A 62 -8.55 -8.15 -1.97
CA LEU A 62 -8.98 -7.79 -3.32
C LEU A 62 -7.97 -8.22 -4.38
N ILE A 63 -6.69 -7.88 -4.19
CA ILE A 63 -5.60 -8.28 -5.10
C ILE A 63 -5.55 -9.80 -5.21
N LYS A 64 -5.62 -10.50 -4.07
CA LYS A 64 -5.59 -11.98 -4.08
C LYS A 64 -6.77 -12.56 -4.86
N LYS A 65 -7.98 -12.06 -4.60
CA LYS A 65 -9.21 -12.56 -5.21
C LYS A 65 -9.27 -12.29 -6.71
N GLU A 66 -8.91 -11.08 -7.13
CA GLU A 66 -9.11 -10.66 -8.52
C GLU A 66 -7.93 -11.03 -9.42
N LEU A 67 -6.71 -11.01 -8.88
CA LEU A 67 -5.50 -11.30 -9.63
C LEU A 67 -4.92 -12.67 -9.28
N ILE A 68 -4.51 -12.87 -8.02
CA ILE A 68 -3.64 -14.00 -7.67
C ILE A 68 -4.34 -15.36 -7.84
N TYR A 69 -5.57 -15.50 -7.37
CA TYR A 69 -6.29 -16.77 -7.40
C TYR A 69 -6.79 -17.15 -8.81
N ASN A 70 -6.86 -16.19 -9.72
CA ASN A 70 -7.32 -16.42 -11.09
C ASN A 70 -6.17 -16.73 -12.06
N ASN A 71 -4.91 -16.75 -11.59
CA ASN A 71 -3.74 -16.92 -12.42
C ASN A 71 -2.80 -18.00 -11.84
N VAL A 72 -2.12 -18.71 -12.75
CA VAL A 72 -1.01 -19.61 -12.39
C VAL A 72 0.28 -18.94 -12.84
N TYR A 73 1.17 -18.67 -11.89
CA TYR A 73 2.44 -18.02 -12.15
C TYR A 73 3.56 -19.04 -12.23
N THR A 74 4.35 -18.99 -13.30
CA THR A 74 5.52 -19.84 -13.50
C THR A 74 6.83 -19.13 -13.16
N SER A 75 6.79 -17.81 -12.96
CA SER A 75 7.93 -17.00 -12.54
C SER A 75 7.53 -15.81 -11.65
N VAL A 76 8.49 -15.35 -10.84
CA VAL A 76 8.32 -14.15 -10.00
C VAL A 76 8.23 -12.89 -10.86
N GLU A 77 8.92 -12.87 -12.00
CA GLU A 77 8.92 -11.78 -12.96
C GLU A 77 7.53 -11.58 -13.57
N GLN A 78 6.85 -12.67 -13.92
CA GLN A 78 5.48 -12.64 -14.41
C GLN A 78 4.54 -12.09 -13.34
N LEU A 79 4.62 -12.61 -12.11
CA LEU A 79 3.84 -12.13 -10.98
C LEU A 79 4.05 -10.63 -10.74
N ARG A 80 5.31 -10.16 -10.75
CA ARG A 80 5.63 -8.73 -10.59
C ARG A 80 5.03 -7.87 -11.70
N SER A 81 5.13 -8.31 -12.95
CA SER A 81 4.56 -7.60 -14.11
C SER A 81 3.04 -7.47 -13.98
N ASP A 82 2.36 -8.54 -13.61
CA ASP A 82 0.90 -8.57 -13.48
C ASP A 82 0.42 -7.76 -12.27
N VAL A 83 1.13 -7.83 -11.14
CA VAL A 83 0.84 -6.97 -9.97
C VAL A 83 1.02 -5.50 -10.33
N ASN A 84 2.09 -5.12 -11.03
CA ASN A 84 2.30 -3.74 -11.47
C ASN A 84 1.17 -3.26 -12.39
N ARG A 85 0.72 -4.12 -13.33
CA ARG A 85 -0.41 -3.81 -14.22
C ARG A 85 -1.71 -3.66 -13.44
N TYR A 86 -1.96 -4.53 -12.48
CA TYR A 86 -3.13 -4.45 -11.62
C TYR A 86 -3.14 -3.17 -10.78
N VAL A 87 -2.02 -2.79 -10.16
CA VAL A 87 -1.90 -1.54 -9.39
C VAL A 87 -2.13 -0.31 -10.28
N TRP A 88 -1.60 -0.32 -11.50
CA TRP A 88 -1.86 0.75 -12.46
C TRP A 88 -3.36 0.83 -12.80
N TRP A 89 -3.99 -0.29 -13.15
CA TRP A 89 -5.42 -0.34 -13.45
C TRP A 89 -6.28 0.10 -12.25
N TYR A 90 -5.96 -0.36 -11.05
CA TYR A 90 -6.66 0.02 -9.83
C TYR A 90 -6.64 1.53 -9.60
N ASN A 91 -5.48 2.16 -9.77
CA ASN A 91 -5.32 3.60 -9.52
C ASN A 91 -5.85 4.49 -10.65
N HIS A 92 -5.84 4.03 -11.90
CA HIS A 92 -6.14 4.85 -13.06
C HIS A 92 -7.47 4.55 -13.75
N GLN A 93 -8.07 3.38 -13.51
CA GLN A 93 -9.22 2.90 -14.30
C GLN A 93 -10.35 2.33 -13.43
N ARG A 94 -10.04 1.77 -12.26
CA ARG A 94 -11.07 1.22 -11.37
C ARG A 94 -11.91 2.34 -10.77
N LEU A 95 -13.21 2.30 -11.00
CA LEU A 95 -14.16 3.23 -10.37
C LEU A 95 -14.51 2.78 -8.95
N HIS A 96 -14.51 3.73 -8.02
CA HIS A 96 -14.88 3.49 -6.63
C HIS A 96 -16.15 4.29 -6.29
N SER A 97 -17.20 3.60 -5.85
CA SER A 97 -18.46 4.26 -5.44
C SER A 97 -18.25 5.24 -4.29
N THR A 98 -17.35 4.92 -3.35
CA THR A 98 -16.96 5.80 -2.24
C THR A 98 -16.22 7.06 -2.71
N LEU A 99 -15.66 7.06 -3.91
CA LEU A 99 -15.00 8.21 -4.54
C LEU A 99 -15.92 8.95 -5.54
N GLY A 100 -17.23 8.67 -5.51
CA GLY A 100 -18.17 9.25 -6.47
C GLY A 100 -18.03 8.69 -7.89
N TYR A 101 -17.70 7.41 -8.01
CA TYR A 101 -17.42 6.73 -9.29
C TYR A 101 -16.25 7.36 -10.06
N LEU A 102 -15.20 7.71 -9.32
CA LEU A 102 -13.90 8.13 -9.87
C LEU A 102 -12.84 7.07 -9.56
N SER A 103 -11.80 7.02 -10.38
CA SER A 103 -10.56 6.33 -10.01
C SER A 103 -9.78 7.11 -8.93
N PRO A 104 -8.89 6.45 -8.17
CA PRO A 104 -8.07 7.12 -7.16
C PRO A 104 -7.28 8.32 -7.70
N VAL A 105 -6.73 8.20 -8.92
CA VAL A 105 -5.98 9.29 -9.56
C VAL A 105 -6.90 10.44 -9.94
N GLU A 106 -8.05 10.18 -10.56
CA GLU A 106 -9.02 11.23 -10.91
C GLU A 106 -9.55 11.95 -9.66
N PHE A 107 -9.83 11.20 -8.59
CA PHE A 107 -10.27 11.77 -7.32
C PHE A 107 -9.24 12.76 -6.76
N THR A 108 -7.96 12.37 -6.77
CA THR A 108 -6.86 13.20 -6.27
C THR A 108 -6.60 14.41 -7.20
N GLN A 109 -6.70 14.24 -8.52
CA GLN A 109 -6.56 15.33 -9.50
C GLN A 109 -7.64 16.42 -9.35
N GLN A 110 -8.79 16.08 -8.79
CA GLN A 110 -9.84 17.04 -8.44
C GLN A 110 -9.58 17.76 -7.09
N GLY A 111 -8.42 17.54 -6.46
CA GLY A 111 -8.05 18.15 -5.18
C GLY A 111 -8.81 17.57 -3.98
N LYS A 112 -9.46 16.41 -4.13
CA LYS A 112 -10.22 15.78 -3.06
C LYS A 112 -9.31 14.92 -2.19
N THR A 113 -9.63 14.87 -0.89
CA THR A 113 -8.97 14.01 0.11
C THR A 113 -10.02 13.20 0.85
N LEU A 114 -9.62 12.04 1.40
CA LEU A 114 -10.48 11.14 2.18
C LEU A 114 -10.59 11.59 3.64
#